data_AF-A0A976KW70-F1
#
_entry.id   AF-A0A976KW70-F1
#
_cell.length_a   1.000
_cell.length_b   1.000
_cell.length_c   1.000
_cell.angle_alpha   90.00
_cell.angle_beta   90.00
_cell.angle_gamma   90.00
#
_symmetry.space_group_name_H-M   'P 1'
#
loop_
_entity.id
_entity.type
_entity.pdbx_description
1 polymer ?
#
loop_
_entity_poly.entity_id
_entity_poly.type
_entity_poly.pdbx_seq_one_letter_code
_entity_poly.pdbx_strand_id
1 'polypeptide(L)'
;MKTRSLAKLVRVRTRQRNLATARLRQATAQLDRSREAETEAVEAVRALAHVDETPAHEVDRREATAQRRAAQVGHAEHQVVGHREDLQRAAMALHRAEVLLERARTREAAVRRRLEQREQDEIASRRGGSA
;
A
#
# COMPACT_ATOMS: atom_id res chain seq x y z
N MET A 1 12.36 -13.62 -20.13
CA MET A 1 10.98 -13.18 -19.80
C MET A 1 10.51 -12.20 -20.88
N LYS A 2 9.30 -12.33 -21.44
CA LYS A 2 8.81 -11.44 -22.53
C LYS A 2 8.21 -10.14 -21.96
N THR A 3 8.22 -9.03 -22.71
CA THR A 3 7.62 -7.74 -22.30
C THR A 3 6.13 -7.87 -21.94
N ARG A 4 5.39 -8.74 -22.63
CA ARG A 4 4.00 -9.10 -22.26
C ARG A 4 3.89 -9.69 -20.86
N SER A 5 4.85 -10.52 -20.45
CA SER A 5 4.89 -11.10 -19.09
C SER A 5 5.19 -10.02 -18.05
N LEU A 6 6.08 -9.07 -18.34
CA LEU A 6 6.38 -7.93 -17.46
C LEU A 6 5.17 -6.99 -17.33
N ALA A 7 4.46 -6.71 -18.41
CA ALA A 7 3.22 -5.94 -18.36
C ALA A 7 2.11 -6.64 -17.55
N LYS A 8 2.05 -7.98 -17.59
CA LYS A 8 1.17 -8.75 -16.70
C LYS A 8 1.61 -8.63 -15.24
N LEU A 9 2.91 -8.69 -14.96
CA LEU A 9 3.46 -8.52 -13.62
C LEU A 9 3.13 -7.14 -13.04
N VAL A 10 3.34 -6.06 -13.81
CA VAL A 10 2.98 -4.69 -13.39
C VAL A 10 1.50 -4.63 -12.99
N ARG A 11 0.58 -5.14 -13.83
CA ARG A 11 -0.86 -5.18 -13.49
C ARG A 11 -1.16 -5.91 -12.18
N VAL A 12 -0.50 -7.03 -11.92
CA VAL A 12 -0.66 -7.76 -10.65
C VAL A 12 -0.13 -6.93 -9.49
N ARG A 13 1.05 -6.31 -9.63
CA ARG A 13 1.63 -5.45 -8.58
C ARG A 13 0.78 -4.20 -8.31
N THR A 14 0.16 -3.61 -9.33
CA THR A 14 -0.79 -2.51 -9.18
C THR A 14 -1.99 -2.94 -8.33
N ARG A 15 -2.58 -4.10 -8.61
CA ARG A 15 -3.68 -4.66 -7.81
C ARG A 15 -3.27 -4.89 -6.36
N GLN A 16 -2.08 -5.45 -6.13
CA GLN A 16 -1.54 -5.65 -4.78
C GLN A 16 -1.34 -4.33 -4.02
N ARG A 17 -0.78 -3.30 -4.67
CA ARG A 17 -0.65 -1.96 -4.08
C ARG A 17 -2.02 -1.40 -3.71
N ASN A 18 -2.99 -1.48 -4.60
CA ASN A 18 -4.35 -0.97 -4.35
C ASN A 18 -5.04 -1.71 -3.19
N LEU A 19 -4.85 -3.03 -3.08
CA LEU A 19 -5.35 -3.81 -1.94
C LEU A 19 -4.69 -3.38 -0.63
N ALA A 20 -3.37 -3.18 -0.61
CA ALA A 20 -2.66 -2.69 0.57
C ALA A 20 -3.13 -1.28 0.97
N THR A 21 -3.39 -0.40 -0.01
CA THR A 21 -3.98 0.93 0.24
C THR A 21 -5.36 0.82 0.88
N ALA A 22 -6.22 -0.08 0.38
CA ALA A 22 -7.56 -0.28 0.94
C ALA A 22 -7.51 -0.79 2.38
N ARG A 23 -6.63 -1.77 2.67
CA ARG A 23 -6.41 -2.28 4.03
C ARG A 23 -5.92 -1.21 4.99
N LEU A 24 -4.95 -0.39 4.57
CA LEU A 24 -4.47 0.72 5.37
C LEU A 24 -5.59 1.70 5.71
N ARG A 25 -6.42 2.10 4.73
CA ARG A 25 -7.56 3.00 4.95
C ARG A 25 -8.56 2.39 5.95
N GLN A 26 -8.87 1.11 5.81
CA GLN A 26 -9.78 0.43 6.73
C GLN A 26 -9.22 0.39 8.16
N ALA A 27 -7.93 0.10 8.32
CA ALA A 27 -7.28 0.08 9.63
C ALA A 27 -7.19 1.47 10.26
N THR A 28 -6.93 2.52 9.47
CA THR A 28 -6.97 3.90 9.95
C THR A 28 -8.37 4.28 10.43
N ALA A 29 -9.41 3.97 9.65
CA ALA A 29 -10.79 4.23 10.09
C ALA A 29 -11.17 3.42 11.35
N GLN A 30 -10.62 2.22 11.53
CA GLN A 30 -10.82 1.44 12.75
C GLN A 30 -10.10 2.08 13.95
N LEU A 31 -8.88 2.59 13.76
CA LEU A 31 -8.15 3.32 14.78
C LEU A 31 -8.91 4.57 15.24
N ASP A 32 -9.45 5.33 14.30
CA ASP A 32 -10.22 6.55 14.60
C ASP A 32 -11.44 6.20 15.48
N ARG A 33 -12.23 5.18 15.08
CA ARG A 33 -13.35 4.69 15.90
C ARG A 33 -12.93 4.17 17.28
N SER A 34 -11.78 3.50 17.37
CA SER A 34 -11.26 3.03 18.67
C SER A 34 -10.88 4.19 19.58
N ARG A 35 -10.29 5.27 19.02
CA ARG A 35 -9.91 6.48 19.78
C ARG A 35 -11.13 7.25 20.26
N GLU A 36 -12.17 7.35 19.43
CA GLU A 36 -13.46 7.92 19.82
C GLU A 36 -14.05 7.13 21.00
N ALA A 37 -14.13 5.80 20.90
CA ALA A 37 -14.66 4.95 21.96
C ALA A 37 -13.82 4.96 23.26
N GLU A 38 -12.49 5.15 23.16
CA GLU A 38 -11.62 5.36 24.32
C GLU A 38 -11.93 6.70 24.99
N THR A 39 -12.06 7.77 24.20
CA THR A 39 -12.39 9.11 24.71
C THR A 39 -13.71 9.10 25.45
N GLU A 40 -14.77 8.52 24.86
CA GLU A 40 -16.07 8.36 25.51
C GLU A 40 -15.99 7.56 26.82
N ALA A 41 -15.17 6.50 26.85
CA ALA A 41 -15.01 5.68 28.05
C ALA A 41 -14.29 6.45 29.18
N VAL A 42 -13.30 7.27 28.85
CA VAL A 42 -12.60 8.12 29.81
C VAL A 42 -13.51 9.24 30.32
N GLU A 43 -14.30 9.86 29.44
CA GLU A 43 -15.29 10.87 29.84
C GLU A 43 -16.34 10.28 30.77
N ALA A 44 -16.80 9.05 30.53
CA ALA A 44 -17.73 8.36 31.42
C ALA A 44 -17.14 8.11 32.82
N VAL A 45 -15.83 7.79 32.93
CA VAL A 45 -15.14 7.68 34.22
C VAL A 45 -15.10 9.03 34.93
N ARG A 46 -14.74 10.11 34.21
CA ARG A 46 -14.68 11.46 34.78
C ARG A 46 -16.04 11.94 35.28
N ALA A 47 -17.11 11.63 34.56
CA ALA A 47 -18.47 11.98 34.97
C ALA A 47 -18.84 11.35 36.32
N LEU A 48 -18.45 10.10 36.57
CA LEU A 48 -18.67 9.44 37.87
C LEU A 48 -17.85 10.05 39.00
N ALA A 49 -16.65 10.57 38.72
CA ALA A 49 -15.81 11.23 39.72
C ALA A 49 -16.41 12.54 40.27
N HIS A 50 -17.42 13.10 39.60
CA HIS A 50 -18.12 14.32 40.01
C HIS A 50 -19.47 14.06 40.70
N VAL A 51 -19.82 12.80 40.97
CA VAL A 51 -21.06 12.42 41.63
C VAL A 51 -20.73 11.82 43.00
N ASP A 52 -21.04 12.57 44.05
CA ASP A 52 -20.65 12.30 45.45
C ASP A 52 -21.21 10.98 46.03
N GLU A 53 -22.19 10.36 45.37
CA GLU A 53 -22.85 9.11 45.81
C GLU A 53 -22.54 7.90 44.92
N THR A 54 -21.59 8.00 43.99
CA THR A 54 -21.30 6.89 43.07
C THR A 54 -20.69 5.70 43.82
N PRO A 55 -21.28 4.50 43.72
CA PRO A 55 -20.69 3.31 44.33
C PRO A 55 -19.31 2.98 43.73
N ALA A 56 -18.32 2.66 44.58
CA ALA A 56 -16.95 2.37 44.15
C ALA A 56 -16.86 1.31 43.03
N HIS A 57 -17.70 0.27 43.10
CA HIS A 57 -17.72 -0.80 42.10
C HIS A 57 -18.17 -0.34 40.69
N GLU A 58 -18.93 0.76 40.59
CA GLU A 58 -19.31 1.34 39.31
C GLU A 58 -18.17 2.12 38.68
N VAL A 59 -17.40 2.84 39.51
CA VAL A 59 -16.16 3.52 39.10
C VAL A 59 -15.16 2.49 38.56
N ASP A 60 -14.89 1.42 39.34
CA ASP A 60 -13.98 0.34 38.93
C ASP A 60 -14.39 -0.30 37.59
N ARG A 61 -15.70 -0.53 37.38
CA ARG A 61 -16.22 -1.10 36.14
C ARG A 61 -15.99 -0.17 34.94
N ARG A 62 -16.16 1.13 35.12
CA ARG A 62 -15.93 2.13 34.07
C ARG A 62 -14.44 2.27 33.78
N GLU A 63 -13.58 2.29 34.79
CA GLU A 63 -12.12 2.31 34.63
C GLU A 63 -11.62 1.08 33.87
N ALA A 64 -12.07 -0.12 34.24
CA ALA A 64 -11.74 -1.34 33.52
C ALA A 64 -12.21 -1.31 32.05
N THR A 65 -13.30 -0.59 31.76
CA THR A 65 -13.76 -0.39 30.40
C THR A 65 -12.86 0.59 29.64
N ALA A 66 -12.48 1.71 30.24
CA ALA A 66 -11.54 2.67 29.66
C ALA A 66 -10.18 2.00 29.35
N GLN A 67 -9.64 1.20 30.27
CA GLN A 67 -8.39 0.45 30.06
C GLN A 67 -8.49 -0.53 28.89
N ARG A 68 -9.62 -1.24 28.76
CA ARG A 68 -9.84 -2.13 27.60
C ARG A 68 -9.91 -1.36 26.29
N ARG A 69 -10.51 -0.17 26.27
CA ARG A 69 -10.56 0.69 25.08
C ARG A 69 -9.17 1.22 24.71
N ALA A 70 -8.38 1.65 25.69
CA ALA A 70 -6.99 2.05 25.46
C ALA A 70 -6.15 0.92 24.83
N ALA A 71 -6.32 -0.32 25.31
CA ALA A 71 -5.66 -1.49 24.71
C ALA A 71 -6.12 -1.75 23.26
N GLN A 72 -7.41 -1.53 22.95
CA GLN A 72 -7.94 -1.64 21.58
C GLN A 72 -7.36 -0.56 20.65
N VAL A 73 -7.14 0.66 21.16
CA VAL A 73 -6.45 1.73 20.41
C VAL A 73 -5.02 1.30 20.10
N GLY A 74 -4.24 0.88 21.10
CA GLY A 74 -2.87 0.40 20.88
C GLY A 74 -2.79 -0.74 19.87
N HIS A 75 -3.75 -1.68 19.91
CA HIS A 75 -3.85 -2.75 18.91
C HIS A 75 -4.14 -2.22 17.49
N ALA A 76 -5.09 -1.29 17.36
CA ALA A 76 -5.42 -0.67 16.07
C ALA A 76 -4.26 0.16 15.51
N GLU A 77 -3.51 0.88 16.37
CA GLU A 77 -2.30 1.60 15.98
C GLU A 77 -1.25 0.66 15.39
N HIS A 78 -1.02 -0.48 16.06
CA HIS A 78 -0.09 -1.50 15.57
C HIS A 78 -0.50 -2.04 14.19
N GLN A 79 -1.80 -2.29 13.97
CA GLN A 79 -2.31 -2.70 12.65
C GLN A 79 -2.07 -1.63 11.58
N VAL A 80 -2.30 -0.35 11.89
CA VAL A 80 -2.05 0.75 10.95
C VAL A 80 -0.58 0.80 10.55
N VAL A 81 0.34 0.66 11.51
CA VAL A 81 1.79 0.61 11.23
C VAL A 81 2.12 -0.58 10.32
N GLY A 82 1.65 -1.78 10.65
CA GLY A 82 1.88 -2.97 9.81
C GLY A 82 1.35 -2.81 8.38
N HIS A 83 0.17 -2.23 8.21
CA HIS A 83 -0.40 -1.98 6.89
C HIS A 83 0.31 -0.86 6.11
N ARG A 84 0.91 0.12 6.79
CA ARG A 84 1.79 1.12 6.13
C ARG A 84 3.02 0.46 5.54
N GLU A 85 3.66 -0.45 6.28
CA GLU A 85 4.80 -1.21 5.79
C GLU A 85 4.41 -2.11 4.61
N ASP A 86 3.26 -2.79 4.68
CA ASP A 86 2.75 -3.60 3.57
C ASP A 86 2.54 -2.76 2.30
N LEU A 87 1.96 -1.56 2.45
CA LEU A 87 1.78 -0.64 1.33
C LEU A 87 3.13 -0.20 0.75
N GLN A 88 4.11 0.12 1.60
CA GLN A 88 5.46 0.47 1.16
C GLN A 88 6.13 -0.68 0.41
N ARG A 89 6.06 -1.91 0.93
CA ARG A 89 6.56 -3.13 0.27
C ARG A 89 5.89 -3.34 -1.09
N ALA A 90 4.57 -3.18 -1.17
CA ALA A 90 3.81 -3.32 -2.41
C ALA A 90 4.16 -2.23 -3.44
N ALA A 91 4.36 -0.98 -2.99
CA ALA A 91 4.78 0.14 -3.85
C ALA A 91 6.18 -0.08 -4.42
N MET A 92 7.15 -0.53 -3.59
CA MET A 92 8.49 -0.88 -4.06
C MET A 92 8.47 -2.03 -5.07
N ALA A 93 7.64 -3.05 -4.84
CA ALA A 93 7.49 -4.17 -5.77
C ALA A 93 6.89 -3.74 -7.12
N LEU A 94 5.90 -2.84 -7.11
CA LEU A 94 5.35 -2.23 -8.32
C LEU A 94 6.42 -1.44 -9.07
N HIS A 95 7.12 -0.55 -8.38
CA HIS A 95 8.17 0.28 -8.99
C HIS A 95 9.26 -0.58 -9.65
N ARG A 96 9.73 -1.65 -8.97
CA ARG A 96 10.69 -2.59 -9.56
C ARG A 96 10.14 -3.26 -10.83
N ALA A 97 8.85 -3.65 -10.85
CA ALA A 97 8.23 -4.25 -12.01
C ALA A 97 8.12 -3.26 -13.20
N GLU A 98 7.79 -2.00 -12.91
CA GLU A 98 7.73 -0.92 -13.91
C GLU A 98 9.10 -0.64 -14.52
N VAL A 99 10.15 -0.55 -13.69
CA VAL A 99 11.54 -0.39 -14.16
C VAL A 99 11.98 -1.54 -15.06
N LEU A 100 11.63 -2.78 -14.71
CA LEU A 100 11.94 -3.94 -15.56
C LEU A 100 11.19 -3.89 -16.90
N LEU A 101 9.91 -3.51 -16.89
CA LEU A 101 9.12 -3.35 -18.10
C LEU A 101 9.70 -2.27 -19.01
N GLU A 102 10.10 -1.14 -18.45
CA GLU A 102 10.69 -0.04 -19.21
C GLU A 102 12.00 -0.46 -19.86
N ARG A 103 12.91 -1.07 -19.08
CA ARG A 103 14.17 -1.62 -19.62
C ARG A 103 13.94 -2.63 -20.75
N ALA A 104 12.90 -3.46 -20.65
CA ALA A 104 12.56 -4.41 -21.71
C ALA A 104 12.08 -3.71 -22.98
N ARG A 105 11.22 -2.69 -22.85
CA ARG A 105 10.75 -1.88 -23.98
C ARG A 105 11.89 -1.13 -24.66
N THR A 106 12.80 -0.52 -23.90
CA THR A 106 13.97 0.16 -24.45
C THR A 106 14.84 -0.80 -25.27
N ARG A 107 15.07 -2.02 -24.76
CA ARG A 107 15.82 -3.06 -25.47
C ARG A 107 15.12 -3.51 -26.75
N GLU A 108 13.81 -3.74 -26.71
CA GLU A 108 13.03 -4.10 -27.90
C GLU A 108 13.08 -2.99 -28.97
N ALA A 109 12.95 -1.72 -28.57
CA ALA A 109 13.07 -0.59 -29.48
C ALA A 109 14.47 -0.50 -30.10
N ALA A 110 15.53 -0.69 -29.32
CA ALA A 110 16.90 -0.68 -29.82
C ALA A 110 17.16 -1.82 -30.82
N VAL A 111 16.64 -3.02 -30.54
CA VAL A 111 16.74 -4.16 -31.45
C VAL A 111 15.98 -3.87 -32.75
N ARG A 112 14.75 -3.34 -32.67
CA ARG A 112 13.97 -2.97 -33.85
C ARG A 112 14.70 -1.96 -34.73
N ARG A 113 15.25 -0.88 -34.16
CA ARG A 113 16.03 0.11 -34.92
C ARG A 113 17.25 -0.51 -35.61
N ARG A 114 17.94 -1.45 -34.95
CA ARG A 114 19.09 -2.15 -35.56
C ARG A 114 18.67 -3.06 -36.73
N LEU A 115 17.50 -3.68 -36.64
CA LEU A 115 16.96 -4.51 -37.73
C LEU A 115 16.53 -3.62 -38.91
N GLU A 116 15.81 -2.54 -38.64
CA GLU A 116 15.41 -1.55 -39.67
C GLU A 116 16.64 -0.94 -40.36
N GLN A 117 17.68 -0.60 -39.61
CA GLN A 117 18.93 -0.08 -40.19
C GLN A 117 19.59 -1.11 -41.11
N ARG A 118 19.70 -2.37 -40.67
CA ARG A 118 20.29 -3.44 -41.50
C ARG A 118 19.49 -3.65 -42.79
N GLU A 119 18.17 -3.63 -42.71
CA GLU A 119 17.30 -3.75 -43.88
C GLU A 119 17.51 -2.59 -44.86
N GLN A 120 17.65 -1.36 -44.35
CA GLN A 120 17.97 -0.19 -45.18
C GLN A 120 19.36 -0.31 -45.83
N ASP A 121 20.37 -0.76 -45.07
CA ASP A 121 21.73 -0.96 -45.57
C ASP A 121 21.76 -2.05 -46.68
N GLU A 122 21.03 -3.14 -46.51
CA GLU A 122 20.87 -4.19 -47.52
C GLU A 122 20.17 -3.67 -48.79
N ILE A 123 19.11 -2.87 -48.63
CA ILE A 123 18.41 -2.25 -49.76
C ILE A 123 19.34 -1.28 -50.51
N ALA A 124 20.09 -0.45 -49.80
CA ALA A 124 21.06 0.48 -50.37
C ALA A 124 22.15 -0.26 -51.14
N SER A 125 22.70 -1.33 -50.55
CA SER A 125 23.71 -2.19 -51.19
C SER A 125 23.19 -2.80 -52.50
N ARG A 126 21.96 -3.32 -52.52
CA ARG A 126 21.33 -3.88 -53.73
C ARG A 126 21.10 -2.85 -54.84
N ARG A 127 20.85 -1.59 -54.49
CA ARG A 127 20.62 -0.50 -55.46
C ARG A 127 21.91 0.15 -55.99
N GLY A 128 23.00 0.10 -55.22
CA GLY A 128 24.29 0.70 -55.56
C GLY A 128 25.31 -0.23 -56.22
N GLY A 129 25.04 -1.54 -56.30
CA GLY A 129 25.95 -2.55 -56.85
C GLY A 129 26.00 -2.65 -58.38
N SER A 130 25.79 -1.55 -59.10
CA SER A 130 25.95 -1.46 -60.55
C SER A 130 26.70 -0.19 -60.91
N ALA A 131 28.00 -0.18 -60.60
CA ALA A 131 28.96 0.78 -61.12
C ALA A 131 30.20 0.01 -61.60
#